data_AF-A0A645HHZ5-F1
#
_entry.id   AF-A0A645HHZ5-F1
#
_cell.length_a   1.000
_cell.length_b   1.000
_cell.length_c   1.000
_cell.angle_alpha   90.00
_cell.angle_beta   90.00
_cell.angle_gamma   90.00
#
_symmetry.space_group_name_H-M   'P 1'
#
loop_
_entity.id
_entity.type
_entity.pdbx_description
1 polymer ?
#
loop_
_entity_poly.entity_id
_entity_poly.type
_entity_poly.pdbx_seq_one_letter_code
_entity_poly.pdbx_strand_id
1 'polypeptide(L)'
;MMAQQDDEAHAKGIMMRDERYKYISRTLGGDELYDLEADPGETTNRVQDPALMPVLSRMRLDMLKWLQATDDVVPFDYDQRFTPEMLWARVRRMVPAGKEDEVRQMIADNVSFPVLMNYCRTLSE
;
A
#
# COMPACT_ATOMS: atom_id res chain seq x y z
N MET A 1 -24.19 13.25 16.68
CA MET A 1 -22.72 13.40 16.62
C MET A 1 -22.35 13.52 15.15
N MET A 2 -21.57 14.53 14.74
CA MET A 2 -21.14 14.63 13.33
C MET A 2 -19.93 13.74 13.15
N ALA A 3 -20.03 12.69 12.33
CA ALA A 3 -18.93 11.74 12.09
C ALA A 3 -17.62 12.43 11.67
N GLN A 4 -17.70 13.61 11.03
CA GLN A 4 -16.54 14.44 10.65
C GLN A 4 -15.71 14.98 11.82
N GLN A 5 -16.21 14.94 13.05
CA GLN A 5 -15.49 15.39 14.25
C GLN A 5 -15.07 14.21 15.15
N ASP A 6 -15.33 12.99 14.71
CA ASP A 6 -15.03 11.77 15.46
C ASP A 6 -13.77 11.12 14.89
N ASP A 7 -12.67 11.19 15.63
CA ASP A 7 -11.38 10.63 15.23
C ASP A 7 -11.46 9.10 15.06
N GLU A 8 -12.30 8.41 15.85
CA GLU A 8 -12.50 6.96 15.73
C GLU A 8 -13.28 6.61 14.46
N ALA A 9 -14.24 7.44 14.06
CA ALA A 9 -15.01 7.25 12.83
C ALA A 9 -14.13 7.34 11.56
N HIS A 10 -12.99 8.05 11.62
CA HIS A 10 -12.04 8.16 10.51
C HIS A 10 -10.92 7.12 10.55
N ALA A 11 -10.87 6.29 11.58
CA ALA A 11 -9.83 5.27 11.70
C ALA A 11 -9.91 4.26 10.54
N LYS A 12 -8.75 3.79 10.10
CA LYS A 12 -8.69 2.77 9.04
C LYS A 12 -9.26 1.46 9.59
N GLY A 13 -10.13 0.84 8.81
CA GLY A 13 -10.68 -0.48 9.11
C GLY A 13 -10.65 -1.39 7.89
N ILE A 14 -10.53 -2.69 8.12
CA ILE A 14 -10.66 -3.73 7.11
C ILE A 14 -11.75 -4.69 7.57
N MET A 15 -12.70 -4.97 6.69
CA MET A 15 -13.81 -5.86 6.96
C MET A 15 -13.68 -7.13 6.11
N MET A 16 -13.88 -8.27 6.74
CA MET A 16 -14.02 -9.57 6.09
C MET A 16 -15.35 -10.19 6.54
N ARG A 17 -16.10 -10.71 5.57
CA ARG A 17 -17.37 -11.40 5.82
C ARG A 17 -17.38 -12.72 5.08
N ASP A 18 -17.69 -13.80 5.80
CA ASP A 18 -18.06 -15.08 5.21
C ASP A 18 -19.60 -15.26 5.26
N GLU A 19 -20.10 -16.46 5.00
CA GLU A 19 -21.54 -16.73 4.99
C GLU A 19 -22.21 -16.46 6.35
N ARG A 20 -21.49 -16.66 7.46
CA ARG A 20 -22.02 -16.59 8.82
C ARG A 20 -21.42 -15.48 9.66
N TYR A 21 -20.13 -15.20 9.53
CA TYR A 21 -19.42 -14.27 10.40
C TYR A 21 -18.96 -13.04 9.65
N LYS A 22 -18.96 -11.91 10.35
CA LYS A 22 -18.35 -10.66 9.90
C LYS A 22 -17.33 -10.21 10.94
N TYR A 23 -16.11 -9.99 10.49
CA TYR A 23 -15.00 -9.48 11.29
C TYR A 23 -14.55 -8.13 10.75
N ILE A 24 -14.39 -7.16 11.63
CA ILE A 24 -13.86 -5.83 11.32
C ILE A 24 -12.63 -5.62 12.17
N SER A 25 -11.48 -5.43 11.54
CA SER A 25 -10.27 -5.00 12.24
C SER A 25 -10.08 -3.51 12.10
N ARG A 26 -9.80 -2.81 13.21
CA ARG A 26 -9.61 -1.35 13.21
C ARG A 26 -8.26 -0.95 13.78
N THR A 27 -7.70 0.12 13.25
CA THR A 27 -6.49 0.74 13.82
C THR A 27 -6.77 1.50 15.12
N LEU A 28 -8.03 1.90 15.34
CA LEU A 28 -8.52 2.60 16.53
C LEU A 28 -9.98 2.20 16.79
N GLY A 29 -10.44 2.21 18.05
CA GLY A 29 -11.82 1.83 18.42
C GLY A 29 -12.06 0.33 18.65
N GLY A 30 -11.03 -0.50 18.52
CA GLY A 30 -11.10 -1.95 18.75
C GLY A 30 -11.70 -2.73 17.57
N ASP A 31 -11.41 -4.02 17.55
CA ASP A 31 -11.96 -4.94 16.53
C ASP A 31 -13.42 -5.31 16.85
N GLU A 32 -14.14 -5.82 15.86
CA GLU A 32 -15.53 -6.27 16.00
C GLU A 32 -15.72 -7.65 15.35
N LEU A 33 -16.55 -8.50 15.97
CA LEU A 33 -16.94 -9.81 15.43
C LEU A 33 -18.45 -10.02 15.62
N TYR A 34 -19.16 -10.30 14.53
CA TYR A 34 -20.59 -10.57 14.52
C TYR A 34 -20.90 -11.96 13.98
N ASP A 35 -21.79 -12.68 14.66
CA ASP A 35 -22.42 -13.91 14.16
C ASP A 35 -23.74 -13.52 13.48
N LEU A 36 -23.73 -13.43 12.15
CA LEU A 36 -24.86 -12.95 11.34
C LEU A 36 -26.03 -13.93 11.29
N GLU A 37 -25.81 -15.20 11.68
CA GLU A 37 -26.90 -16.17 11.79
C GLU A 37 -27.72 -15.89 13.06
N ALA A 38 -27.04 -15.61 14.17
CA ALA A 38 -27.69 -15.29 15.44
C ALA A 38 -28.11 -13.81 15.56
N ASP A 39 -27.38 -12.91 14.91
CA ASP A 39 -27.56 -11.46 14.95
C ASP A 39 -27.38 -10.83 13.56
N PRO A 40 -28.37 -11.01 12.65
CA PRO A 40 -28.32 -10.42 11.31
C PRO A 40 -28.23 -8.89 11.30
N GLY A 41 -28.58 -8.24 12.42
CA GLY A 41 -28.56 -6.79 12.58
C GLY A 41 -27.22 -6.24 13.08
N GLU A 42 -26.22 -7.10 13.33
CA GLU A 42 -24.89 -6.70 13.83
C GLU A 42 -24.95 -5.82 15.10
N THR A 43 -25.86 -6.14 16.00
CA THR A 43 -26.13 -5.35 17.21
C THR A 43 -25.26 -5.73 18.39
N THR A 44 -24.64 -6.92 18.35
CA THR A 44 -23.87 -7.50 19.46
C THR A 44 -22.46 -7.85 19.01
N ASN A 45 -21.48 -7.00 19.33
CA ASN A 45 -20.07 -7.32 19.11
C ASN A 45 -19.61 -8.44 20.06
N ARG A 46 -19.17 -9.57 19.50
CA ARG A 46 -18.70 -10.77 20.20
C ARG A 46 -17.18 -10.97 20.13
N VAL A 47 -16.41 -9.94 19.79
CA VAL A 47 -14.94 -10.06 19.64
C VAL A 47 -14.23 -10.55 20.91
N GLN A 48 -14.80 -10.29 22.09
CA GLN A 48 -14.25 -10.71 23.39
C GLN A 48 -14.85 -12.02 23.90
N ASP A 49 -15.75 -12.66 23.14
CA ASP A 49 -16.41 -13.89 23.53
C ASP A 49 -15.43 -15.08 23.45
N PRO A 50 -15.09 -15.73 24.59
CA PRO A 50 -14.19 -16.88 24.59
C PRO A 50 -14.66 -18.03 23.71
N ALA A 51 -15.98 -18.21 23.52
CA ALA A 51 -16.53 -19.27 22.70
C ALA A 51 -16.25 -19.08 21.20
N LEU A 52 -16.06 -17.84 20.76
CA LEU A 52 -15.77 -17.49 19.37
C LEU A 52 -14.28 -17.24 19.09
N MET A 53 -13.41 -17.45 20.08
CA MET A 53 -11.96 -17.32 19.89
C MET A 53 -11.41 -18.12 18.69
N PRO A 54 -11.82 -19.38 18.43
CA PRO A 54 -11.37 -20.11 17.24
C PRO A 54 -11.79 -19.43 15.93
N VAL A 55 -13.01 -18.86 15.89
CA VAL A 55 -13.53 -18.14 14.71
C VAL A 55 -12.76 -16.84 14.50
N LEU A 56 -12.55 -16.06 15.57
CA LEU A 56 -11.78 -14.83 15.52
C LEU A 56 -10.35 -15.08 15.02
N SER A 57 -9.68 -16.11 15.54
CA SER A 57 -8.33 -16.48 15.11
C SER A 57 -8.29 -16.89 13.63
N ARG A 58 -9.28 -17.67 13.17
CA ARG A 58 -9.41 -18.04 11.75
C ARG A 58 -9.55 -16.81 10.88
N MET A 59 -10.54 -15.95 11.15
CA MET A 59 -10.82 -14.77 10.32
C MET A 59 -9.66 -13.78 10.30
N ARG A 60 -8.93 -13.61 11.42
CA ARG A 60 -7.70 -12.81 11.45
C ARG A 60 -6.61 -13.38 10.54
N LEU A 61 -6.41 -14.70 10.57
CA LEU A 61 -5.42 -15.36 9.72
C LEU A 61 -5.82 -15.29 8.25
N ASP A 62 -7.09 -15.52 7.94
CA ASP A 62 -7.62 -15.45 6.57
C ASP A 62 -7.47 -14.02 6.02
N MET A 63 -7.78 -12.99 6.82
CA MET A 63 -7.58 -11.59 6.46
C MET A 63 -6.10 -11.29 6.21
N LEU A 64 -5.19 -11.75 7.09
CA LEU A 64 -3.76 -11.58 6.89
C LEU A 64 -3.30 -12.24 5.59
N LYS A 65 -3.76 -13.47 5.31
CA LYS A 65 -3.38 -14.20 4.10
C LYS A 65 -3.94 -13.57 2.85
N TRP A 66 -5.16 -13.06 2.90
CA TRP A 66 -5.75 -12.28 1.81
C TRP A 66 -4.91 -11.03 1.54
N LEU A 67 -4.61 -10.22 2.57
CA LEU A 67 -3.76 -9.05 2.43
C LEU A 67 -2.38 -9.40 1.85
N GLN A 68 -1.71 -10.43 2.36
CA GLN A 68 -0.43 -10.89 1.81
C GLN A 68 -0.50 -11.29 0.33
N ALA A 69 -1.64 -11.81 -0.11
CA ALA A 69 -1.83 -12.25 -1.50
C ALA A 69 -2.23 -11.10 -2.44
N THR A 70 -2.75 -9.99 -1.91
CA THR A 70 -3.32 -8.90 -2.72
C THR A 70 -2.64 -7.55 -2.53
N ASP A 71 -1.74 -7.41 -1.56
CA ASP A 71 -0.95 -6.19 -1.37
C ASP A 71 -0.03 -5.93 -2.57
N ASP A 72 0.45 -4.70 -2.69
CA ASP A 72 1.30 -4.29 -3.80
C ASP A 72 2.58 -5.13 -3.83
N VAL A 73 2.86 -5.75 -4.98
CA VAL A 73 4.08 -6.51 -5.21
C VAL A 73 5.11 -5.64 -5.92
N VAL A 74 6.39 -5.81 -5.57
CA VAL A 74 7.49 -5.28 -6.38
C VAL A 74 7.70 -6.27 -7.54
N PRO A 75 7.57 -5.84 -8.81
CA PRO A 75 7.88 -6.71 -9.94
C PRO A 75 9.31 -7.25 -9.84
N PHE A 76 9.50 -8.53 -10.22
CA PHE A 76 10.85 -9.12 -10.28
C PHE A 76 11.69 -8.47 -11.38
N ASP A 77 11.05 -8.12 -12.50
CA ASP A 77 11.67 -7.38 -13.58
C ASP A 77 11.81 -5.90 -13.20
N TYR A 78 12.87 -5.27 -13.71
CA TYR A 78 13.09 -3.85 -13.47
C TYR A 78 11.94 -3.02 -14.07
N ASP A 79 11.16 -2.40 -13.18
CA ASP A 79 10.09 -1.47 -13.55
C ASP A 79 10.67 -0.08 -13.85
N GLN A 80 10.68 0.28 -15.14
CA GLN A 80 11.03 1.62 -15.60
C GLN A 80 9.89 2.61 -15.31
N ARG A 81 9.81 3.04 -14.05
CA ARG A 81 8.81 4.03 -13.58
C ARG A 81 8.86 5.39 -14.28
N PHE A 82 9.93 5.65 -15.04
CA PHE A 82 10.11 6.90 -15.76
C PHE A 82 10.41 6.62 -17.23
N THR A 83 9.70 7.33 -18.11
CA THR A 83 10.06 7.34 -19.53
C THR A 83 11.41 8.05 -19.74
N PRO A 84 12.09 7.80 -20.86
CA PRO A 84 13.30 8.53 -21.23
C PRO A 84 13.14 10.07 -21.15
N GLU A 85 11.99 10.59 -21.56
CA GLU A 85 11.68 12.02 -21.52
C GLU A 85 11.54 12.53 -20.09
N MET A 86 10.93 11.73 -19.19
CA MET A 86 10.81 12.06 -17.77
C MET A 86 12.17 12.06 -17.07
N LEU A 87 13.05 11.11 -17.44
CA LEU A 87 14.43 11.07 -16.93
C LEU A 87 15.21 12.29 -17.41
N TRP A 88 15.16 12.58 -18.71
CA TRP A 88 15.80 13.75 -19.30
C TRP A 88 15.31 15.05 -18.66
N ALA A 89 13.99 15.22 -18.49
CA ALA A 89 13.41 16.42 -17.88
C ALA A 89 13.94 16.69 -16.46
N ARG A 90 14.27 15.64 -15.71
CA ARG A 90 14.84 15.74 -14.35
C ARG A 90 16.31 16.14 -14.35
N VAL A 91 17.11 15.63 -15.29
CA VAL A 91 18.57 15.83 -15.29
C VAL A 91 19.04 17.00 -16.15
N ARG A 92 18.29 17.40 -17.19
CA ARG A 92 18.74 18.36 -18.22
C ARG A 92 19.31 19.68 -17.70
N ARG A 93 18.90 20.14 -16.50
CA ARG A 93 19.41 21.39 -15.91
C ARG A 93 20.82 21.27 -15.36
N MET A 94 21.30 20.05 -15.16
CA MET A 94 22.62 19.72 -14.63
C MET A 94 23.60 19.32 -15.74
N VAL A 95 23.11 19.15 -16.95
CA VAL A 95 23.89 18.70 -18.10
C VAL A 95 24.40 19.94 -18.84
N PRO A 96 25.73 20.17 -18.91
CA PRO A 96 26.31 21.27 -19.66
C PRO A 96 26.18 21.04 -21.18
N ALA A 97 26.30 22.12 -21.94
CA ALA A 97 26.29 22.06 -23.41
C ALA A 97 27.42 21.16 -23.94
N GLY A 98 27.08 20.24 -24.83
CA GLY A 98 28.00 19.25 -25.41
C GLY A 98 28.00 17.89 -24.70
N LYS A 99 27.24 17.72 -23.61
CA LYS A 99 27.08 16.45 -22.87
C LYS A 99 25.70 15.83 -23.00
N GLU A 100 24.78 16.45 -23.72
CA GLU A 100 23.39 16.01 -23.83
C GLU A 100 23.26 14.64 -24.47
N ASP A 101 24.01 14.37 -25.54
CA ASP A 101 23.95 13.08 -26.27
C ASP A 101 24.45 11.93 -25.39
N GLU A 102 25.51 12.16 -24.61
CA GLU A 102 26.05 11.18 -23.67
C GLU A 102 25.01 10.81 -22.59
N VAL A 103 24.37 11.81 -21.99
CA VAL A 103 23.34 11.59 -20.96
C VAL A 103 22.08 10.95 -21.54
N ARG A 104 21.69 11.30 -22.77
CA ARG A 104 20.58 10.65 -23.47
C ARG A 104 20.88 9.19 -23.79
N GLN A 105 22.13 8.87 -24.14
CA GLN A 105 22.54 7.50 -24.35
C GLN A 105 22.49 6.69 -23.05
N MET A 106 22.96 7.25 -21.92
CA MET A 106 22.82 6.59 -20.62
C MET A 106 21.36 6.28 -20.25
N ILE A 107 20.43 7.19 -20.59
CA ILE A 107 18.99 6.96 -20.41
C ILE A 107 18.52 5.81 -21.31
N ALA A 108 18.92 5.79 -22.59
CA ALA A 108 18.56 4.74 -23.53
C ALA A 108 19.11 3.36 -23.13
N ASP A 109 20.27 3.34 -22.47
CA ASP A 109 20.93 2.13 -21.94
C ASP A 109 20.29 1.64 -20.62
N ASN A 110 19.19 2.26 -20.17
CA ASN A 110 18.46 1.92 -18.95
C ASN A 110 19.32 2.00 -17.67
N VAL A 111 20.27 2.95 -17.64
CA VAL A 111 21.01 3.26 -16.42
C VAL A 111 20.03 3.69 -15.32
N SER A 112 20.18 3.12 -14.13
CA SER A 112 19.28 3.43 -13.01
C SER A 112 19.29 4.93 -12.67
N PHE A 113 18.14 5.48 -12.29
CA PHE A 113 18.01 6.90 -11.97
C PHE A 113 19.03 7.41 -10.93
N PRO A 114 19.35 6.67 -9.84
CA PRO A 114 20.39 7.10 -8.91
C PRO A 114 21.79 7.25 -9.56
N VAL A 115 22.16 6.34 -10.47
CA VAL A 115 23.45 6.39 -11.18
C VAL A 115 23.47 7.57 -12.16
N LEU A 116 22.40 7.75 -12.95
CA LEU A 116 22.24 8.87 -13.87
C LEU A 116 22.34 10.22 -13.15
N MET A 117 21.65 10.37 -12.01
CA MET A 117 21.67 11.60 -11.21
C MET A 117 23.06 11.91 -10.65
N ASN A 118 23.79 10.92 -10.15
CA ASN A 118 25.14 11.12 -9.63
C ASN A 118 26.11 11.56 -10.73
N TYR A 119 26.04 10.93 -11.90
CA TYR A 119 26.83 11.35 -13.06
C TYR A 119 26.53 12.80 -13.48
N CYS A 120 25.24 13.17 -13.56
CA CYS A 120 24.89 14.54 -13.92
C CYS A 120 25.34 15.57 -12.86
N ARG A 121 25.46 15.19 -11.57
CA ARG A 121 26.02 16.05 -10.52
C ARG A 121 27.51 16.33 -10.76
N THR A 122 28.27 15.33 -11.17
CA THR A 122 29.71 15.51 -11.46
C THR A 122 29.96 16.36 -12.71
N LEU A 123 28.96 16.52 -13.59
CA LEU A 123 29.05 17.42 -14.75
C LEU A 123 28.72 18.88 -14.42
N SER A 124 28.11 19.13 -13.26
CA SER A 124 27.72 20.47 -12.80
C SER A 124 28.76 21.12 -11.88
N GLU A 125 29.83 20.40 -11.54
CA GLU A 125 31.03 20.90 -10.85
C GLU A 125 32.05 21.45 -11.87
#